data_AF-A0A9W9FFN7-F1
#
_entry.id   AF-A0A9W9FFN7-F1
#
_cell.length_a   1.000
_cell.length_b   1.000
_cell.length_c   1.000
_cell.angle_alpha   90.00
_cell.angle_beta   90.00
_cell.angle_gamma   90.00
#
_symmetry.space_group_name_H-M   'P 1'
#
loop_
_entity.id
_entity.type
_entity.pdbx_description
1 polymer ?
#
loop_
_entity_poly.entity_id
_entity_poly.type
_entity_poly.pdbx_seq_one_letter_code
_entity_poly.pdbx_strand_id
1 'polypeptide(L)'
;MAGGAQKAAKVASSVVPLAQTLTRSRQKYTLQSTGFWEFVRRTLAVDPNRSTGVPLNSQYRLPTPGSIPPLAYDDPVTVPAGDIADNPYWKRDVRRNYPKLSTVTQADAVGLLTVGSQAAPKDDVLQIGEAGEKQIAEVKEQGQDRGLSAFFEKDKSTVVSVLGANGLPPTPANLNTVPKENQSKYDLDSEHGYPEKYVVLVGLFMDALRLTVVFRYPCRMFI
;
A
#
# COMPACT_ATOMS: atom_id res chain seq x y z
N MET A 1 34.12 -51.52 -25.60
CA MET A 1 33.70 -51.75 -24.20
C MET A 1 33.37 -50.46 -23.42
N ALA A 2 32.94 -49.35 -24.06
CA ALA A 2 32.74 -48.05 -23.39
C ALA A 2 31.27 -47.64 -23.13
N GLY A 3 30.29 -48.44 -23.58
CA GLY A 3 28.86 -48.08 -23.50
C GLY A 3 28.14 -48.47 -22.20
N GLY A 4 28.73 -49.35 -21.37
CA GLY A 4 28.11 -49.82 -20.13
C GLY A 4 28.18 -48.81 -18.98
N ALA A 5 29.31 -48.11 -18.84
CA ALA A 5 29.54 -47.16 -17.76
C ALA A 5 28.65 -45.91 -17.86
N GLN A 6 28.36 -45.43 -19.08
CA GLN A 6 27.50 -44.26 -19.27
C GLN A 6 26.02 -44.55 -18.98
N LYS A 7 25.56 -45.79 -19.18
CA LYS A 7 24.18 -46.20 -18.83
C LYS A 7 23.98 -46.28 -17.32
N ALA A 8 24.98 -46.75 -16.56
CA ALA A 8 24.92 -46.77 -15.09
C ALA A 8 24.92 -45.36 -14.48
N ALA A 9 25.72 -44.45 -15.04
CA ALA A 9 25.81 -43.06 -14.57
C ALA A 9 24.48 -42.27 -14.80
N LYS A 10 23.75 -42.55 -15.88
CA LYS A 10 22.46 -41.89 -16.18
C LYS A 10 21.31 -42.36 -15.28
N VAL A 11 21.38 -43.59 -14.78
CA VAL A 11 20.40 -44.14 -13.82
C VAL A 11 20.62 -43.56 -12.42
N ALA A 12 21.86 -43.20 -12.07
CA ALA A 12 22.16 -42.53 -10.80
C ALA A 12 21.65 -41.07 -10.76
N SER A 13 21.54 -40.39 -11.90
CA SER A 13 21.08 -38.98 -11.97
C SER A 13 19.55 -38.81 -11.91
N SER A 14 18.75 -39.86 -12.15
CA SER A 14 17.28 -39.82 -11.97
C SER A 14 16.84 -40.18 -10.56
N VAL A 15 17.76 -40.63 -9.71
CA VAL A 15 17.54 -40.71 -8.26
C VAL A 15 17.74 -39.29 -7.73
N VAL A 16 16.66 -38.49 -7.72
CA VAL A 16 16.56 -37.29 -6.87
C VAL A 16 17.19 -37.68 -5.54
N PRO A 17 18.24 -36.99 -5.04
CA PRO A 17 19.07 -37.57 -4.00
C PRO A 17 18.16 -37.89 -2.83
N LEU A 18 18.14 -39.16 -2.46
CA LEU A 18 17.39 -39.67 -1.33
C LEU A 18 17.68 -38.81 -0.08
N ALA A 19 18.87 -38.20 -0.02
CA ALA A 19 19.32 -37.22 0.96
C ALA A 19 18.64 -35.84 0.90
N GLN A 20 18.26 -35.34 -0.29
CA GLN A 20 17.70 -34.00 -0.49
C GLN A 20 16.20 -33.92 -0.16
N THR A 21 15.47 -35.03 -0.35
CA THR A 21 14.08 -35.18 0.15
C THR A 21 14.06 -35.47 1.66
N LEU A 22 15.05 -36.20 2.18
CA LEU A 22 15.23 -36.39 3.62
C LEU A 22 15.50 -35.08 4.36
N THR A 23 16.25 -34.15 3.76
CA THR A 23 16.48 -32.83 4.37
C THR A 23 15.21 -32.00 4.42
N ARG A 24 14.36 -32.02 3.38
CA ARG A 24 13.15 -31.17 3.34
C ARG A 24 12.00 -31.67 4.22
N SER A 25 11.86 -32.99 4.43
CA SER A 25 10.86 -33.52 5.39
C SER A 25 11.34 -33.44 6.84
N ARG A 26 12.64 -33.62 7.10
CA ARG A 26 13.24 -33.46 8.45
C ARG A 26 13.31 -32.01 8.92
N GLN A 27 13.30 -31.04 8.00
CA GLN A 27 13.16 -29.61 8.32
C GLN A 27 11.76 -29.24 8.83
N LYS A 28 10.77 -30.13 8.72
CA LYS A 28 9.42 -29.92 9.22
C LYS A 28 9.28 -30.50 10.62
N TYR A 29 8.81 -29.69 11.56
CA TYR A 29 8.59 -30.04 12.96
C TYR A 29 7.35 -30.93 13.17
N THR A 30 7.35 -32.12 12.56
CA THR A 30 6.26 -33.09 12.66
C THR A 30 6.81 -34.50 12.92
N LEU A 31 6.01 -35.35 13.58
CA LEU A 31 6.35 -36.75 13.82
C LEU A 31 6.47 -37.49 12.48
N GLN A 32 7.66 -38.02 12.21
CA GLN A 32 7.97 -38.78 10.99
C GLN A 32 7.97 -40.29 11.26
N SER A 33 7.77 -41.07 10.19
CA SER A 33 8.01 -42.51 10.23
C SER A 33 9.52 -42.78 10.33
N THR A 34 9.91 -43.91 10.90
CA THR A 34 11.32 -44.29 11.08
C THR A 34 11.60 -45.69 10.54
N GLY A 35 12.85 -45.95 10.14
CA GLY A 35 13.29 -47.27 9.69
C GLY A 35 12.57 -47.75 8.42
N PHE A 36 12.13 -49.01 8.42
CA PHE A 36 11.45 -49.62 7.28
C PHE A 36 10.15 -48.92 6.89
N TRP A 37 9.38 -48.40 7.86
CA TRP A 37 8.12 -47.70 7.58
C TRP A 37 8.32 -46.37 6.86
N GLU A 38 9.47 -45.70 7.05
CA GLU A 38 9.83 -44.52 6.27
C GLU A 38 10.17 -44.90 4.83
N PHE A 39 10.81 -46.05 4.61
CA PHE A 39 11.02 -46.58 3.26
C PHE A 39 9.68 -46.83 2.55
N VAL A 40 8.74 -47.53 3.21
CA VAL A 40 7.40 -47.79 2.64
C VAL A 40 6.63 -46.50 2.36
N ARG A 41 6.66 -45.52 3.29
CA ARG A 41 6.00 -44.23 3.07
C ARG A 41 6.58 -43.51 1.84
N ARG A 42 7.89 -43.53 1.67
CA ARG A 42 8.55 -42.84 0.56
C ARG A 42 8.29 -43.50 -0.78
N THR A 43 8.09 -44.81 -0.83
CA THR A 43 7.76 -45.52 -2.07
C THR A 43 6.29 -45.41 -2.45
N LEU A 44 5.38 -45.29 -1.47
CA LEU A 44 3.94 -45.28 -1.72
C LEU A 44 3.29 -43.88 -1.67
N ALA A 45 3.97 -42.85 -1.14
CA ALA A 45 3.42 -41.49 -1.09
C ALA A 45 3.52 -40.77 -2.43
N VAL A 46 2.44 -40.05 -2.81
CA VAL A 46 2.39 -39.21 -4.01
C VAL A 46 3.42 -38.06 -3.95
N ASP A 47 3.59 -37.45 -2.77
CA ASP A 47 4.66 -36.48 -2.51
C ASP A 47 5.38 -36.85 -1.21
N PRO A 48 6.60 -37.43 -1.28
CA PRO A 48 7.38 -37.80 -0.12
C PRO A 48 7.88 -36.59 0.69
N ASN A 49 7.82 -35.37 0.15
CA ASN A 49 8.13 -34.15 0.91
C ASN A 49 6.98 -33.72 1.84
N ARG A 50 5.78 -34.27 1.68
CA ARG A 50 4.61 -33.92 2.50
C ARG A 50 4.75 -34.51 3.91
N SER A 51 4.44 -33.72 4.93
CA SER A 51 4.44 -34.11 6.34
C SER A 51 3.12 -34.75 6.78
N THR A 52 3.14 -35.48 7.89
CA THR A 52 1.96 -36.09 8.54
C THR A 52 1.09 -35.07 9.27
N GLY A 53 1.64 -33.89 9.60
CA GLY A 53 0.91 -32.82 10.30
C GLY A 53 0.74 -33.04 11.80
N VAL A 54 1.30 -34.12 12.36
CA VAL A 54 1.31 -34.36 13.81
C VAL A 54 2.50 -33.64 14.42
N PRO A 55 2.32 -32.66 15.32
CA PRO A 55 3.43 -31.95 15.94
C PRO A 55 4.26 -32.88 16.84
N LEU A 56 5.53 -32.54 17.02
CA LEU A 56 6.41 -33.27 17.93
C LEU A 56 6.10 -32.89 19.38
N ASN A 57 5.55 -33.84 20.16
CA ASN A 57 5.17 -33.59 21.55
C ASN A 57 6.31 -33.04 22.42
N SER A 58 7.57 -33.42 22.14
CA SER A 58 8.74 -32.99 22.92
C SER A 58 9.13 -31.52 22.71
N GLN A 59 8.70 -30.89 21.62
CA GLN A 59 9.10 -29.52 21.25
C GLN A 59 7.88 -28.59 21.14
N TYR A 60 6.73 -29.13 20.74
CA TYR A 60 5.53 -28.34 20.58
C TYR A 60 4.90 -28.03 21.94
N ARG A 61 4.93 -26.75 22.33
CA ARG A 61 4.32 -26.25 23.57
C ARG A 61 4.90 -26.90 24.84
N LEU A 62 6.18 -27.23 24.80
CA LEU A 62 6.98 -27.64 25.95
C LEU A 62 8.24 -26.74 26.01
N PRO A 63 8.42 -25.95 27.07
CA PRO A 63 7.61 -25.82 28.29
C PRO A 63 6.17 -25.36 28.02
N THR A 64 5.22 -25.76 28.89
CA THR A 64 3.85 -25.23 28.81
C THR A 64 3.89 -23.72 29.10
N PRO A 65 2.98 -22.90 28.53
CA PRO A 65 3.03 -21.45 28.72
C PRO A 65 3.07 -21.01 30.19
N GLY A 66 2.42 -21.75 31.10
CA GLY A 66 2.41 -21.46 32.54
C GLY A 66 3.60 -22.00 33.34
N SER A 67 4.52 -22.73 32.71
CA SER A 67 5.77 -23.20 33.32
C SER A 67 6.96 -22.25 33.10
N ILE A 68 6.73 -21.16 32.37
CA ILE A 68 7.69 -20.06 32.26
C ILE A 68 7.67 -19.30 33.60
N PRO A 69 8.83 -18.97 34.20
CA PRO A 69 8.86 -18.21 35.44
C PRO A 69 8.08 -16.89 35.30
N PRO A 70 7.18 -16.56 36.23
CA PRO A 70 6.28 -15.40 36.09
C PRO A 70 7.02 -14.06 36.06
N LEU A 71 8.25 -13.99 36.56
CA LEU A 71 9.12 -12.81 36.56
C LEU A 71 10.15 -12.82 35.42
N ALA A 72 10.06 -13.76 34.47
CA ALA A 72 10.99 -13.82 33.35
C ALA A 72 10.69 -12.78 32.24
N TYR A 73 9.53 -12.14 32.31
CA TYR A 73 9.08 -11.18 31.30
C TYR A 73 9.02 -9.78 31.91
N ASP A 74 9.71 -8.85 31.25
CA ASP A 74 9.64 -7.42 31.51
C ASP A 74 8.96 -6.73 30.32
N ASP A 75 8.05 -5.80 30.61
CA ASP A 75 7.35 -5.05 29.58
C ASP A 75 8.33 -4.17 28.79
N PRO A 76 8.42 -4.33 27.45
CA PRO A 76 9.32 -3.51 26.65
C PRO A 76 8.81 -2.08 26.60
N VAL A 77 9.66 -1.15 27.01
CA VAL A 77 9.43 0.29 26.87
C VAL A 77 10.29 0.83 25.73
N THR A 78 9.73 1.74 24.93
CA THR A 78 10.47 2.40 23.84
C THR A 78 11.04 3.72 24.34
N VAL A 79 12.28 4.03 23.99
CA VAL A 79 12.85 5.38 24.16
C VAL A 79 12.43 6.21 22.95
N PRO A 80 11.82 7.40 23.12
CA PRO A 80 11.77 8.25 24.33
C PRO A 80 10.54 8.08 25.24
N ALA A 81 9.58 7.21 24.92
CA ALA A 81 8.32 7.09 25.69
C ALA A 81 8.50 6.63 27.14
N GLY A 82 9.48 5.77 27.41
CA GLY A 82 9.81 5.25 28.75
C GLY A 82 10.78 6.12 29.57
N ASP A 83 11.22 7.27 29.07
CA ASP A 83 12.17 8.13 29.81
C ASP A 83 11.49 8.75 31.04
N ILE A 84 12.21 8.75 32.16
CA ILE A 84 11.78 9.27 33.47
C ILE A 84 12.03 10.78 33.54
N ALA A 85 13.10 11.26 32.90
CA ALA A 85 13.44 12.69 32.84
C ALA A 85 12.90 13.32 31.53
N ASP A 86 12.63 14.63 31.55
CA ASP A 86 12.30 15.44 30.37
C ASP A 86 11.16 14.94 29.46
N ASN A 87 10.32 14.05 29.99
CA ASN A 87 9.22 13.43 29.28
C ASN A 87 7.89 13.90 29.93
N PRO A 88 7.39 15.12 29.63
CA PRO A 88 6.09 15.56 30.08
C PRO A 88 4.96 15.07 29.16
N TYR A 89 3.80 14.72 29.74
CA TYR A 89 2.70 14.12 28.99
C TYR A 89 2.15 15.00 27.86
N TRP A 90 2.10 16.32 28.05
CA TRP A 90 1.53 17.24 27.05
C TRP A 90 2.31 17.28 25.73
N LYS A 91 3.62 16.95 25.72
CA LYS A 91 4.42 16.85 24.48
C LYS A 91 4.12 15.58 23.69
N ARG A 92 3.71 14.51 24.36
CA ARG A 92 3.37 13.21 23.75
C ARG A 92 1.87 13.01 23.52
N ASP A 93 1.04 13.99 23.90
CA ASP A 93 -0.41 13.88 23.81
C ASP A 93 -0.88 14.10 22.37
N VAL A 94 -0.81 13.03 21.57
CA VAL A 94 -1.31 13.02 20.18
C VAL A 94 -2.83 13.10 20.13
N ARG A 95 -3.52 12.67 21.19
CA ARG A 95 -4.98 12.65 21.25
C ARG A 95 -5.56 14.07 21.27
N ARG A 96 -4.92 15.00 21.99
CA ARG A 96 -5.34 16.41 22.01
C ARG A 96 -4.75 17.24 20.87
N ASN A 97 -3.65 16.78 20.27
CA ASN A 97 -3.03 17.42 19.11
C ASN A 97 -3.54 16.86 17.77
N TYR A 98 -4.85 16.68 17.65
CA TYR A 98 -5.46 16.20 16.40
C TYR A 98 -5.60 17.35 15.39
N PRO A 99 -5.47 17.08 14.08
CA PRO A 99 -5.69 18.10 13.06
C PRO A 99 -7.16 18.54 13.08
N LYS A 100 -7.39 19.86 13.14
CA LYS A 100 -8.74 20.43 13.09
C LYS A 100 -9.33 20.28 11.69
N LEU A 101 -10.61 19.95 11.62
CA LEU A 101 -11.34 19.87 10.36
C LEU A 101 -11.52 21.27 9.78
N SER A 102 -11.08 21.46 8.54
CA SER A 102 -11.26 22.71 7.79
C SER A 102 -12.44 22.56 6.83
N THR A 103 -13.51 23.34 7.05
CA THR A 103 -14.63 23.46 6.11
C THR A 103 -14.45 24.72 5.28
N VAL A 104 -14.55 24.61 3.96
CA VAL A 104 -14.51 25.77 3.05
C VAL A 104 -15.92 25.94 2.46
N THR A 105 -16.55 27.08 2.73
CA THR A 105 -17.83 27.43 2.10
C THR A 105 -17.61 28.12 0.76
N GLN A 106 -18.67 28.27 -0.03
CA GLN A 106 -18.61 28.96 -1.32
C GLN A 106 -18.16 30.42 -1.16
N ALA A 107 -18.62 31.11 -0.11
CA ALA A 107 -18.21 32.47 0.20
C ALA A 107 -16.72 32.56 0.58
N ASP A 108 -16.21 31.58 1.34
CA ASP A 108 -14.79 31.52 1.69
C ASP A 108 -13.91 31.30 0.45
N ALA A 109 -14.35 30.48 -0.51
CA ALA A 109 -13.66 30.28 -1.79
C ALA A 109 -13.62 31.56 -2.64
N VAL A 110 -14.73 32.31 -2.72
CA VAL A 110 -14.77 33.62 -3.40
C VAL A 110 -13.81 34.61 -2.72
N GLY A 111 -13.79 34.63 -1.39
CA GLY A 111 -12.81 35.38 -0.60
C GLY A 111 -11.38 35.06 -1.02
N LEU A 112 -10.98 33.78 -0.95
CA LEU A 112 -9.64 33.34 -1.32
C LEU A 112 -9.25 33.69 -2.76
N LEU A 113 -10.21 33.65 -3.70
CA LEU A 113 -9.96 34.03 -5.10
C LEU A 113 -9.85 35.55 -5.29
N THR A 114 -10.54 36.35 -4.47
CA THR A 114 -10.58 37.82 -4.60
C THR A 114 -9.37 38.46 -3.91
N VAL A 115 -9.14 38.11 -2.64
CA VAL A 115 -8.11 38.72 -1.80
C VAL A 115 -6.80 37.92 -1.77
N GLY A 116 -6.83 36.65 -2.14
CA GLY A 116 -5.68 35.76 -2.04
C GLY A 116 -5.62 35.02 -0.70
N SER A 117 -4.44 34.44 -0.42
CA SER A 117 -4.19 33.65 0.79
C SER A 117 -3.06 34.26 1.61
N GLN A 118 -2.90 33.82 2.87
CA GLN A 118 -1.76 34.27 3.68
C GLN A 118 -0.39 33.97 3.04
N ALA A 119 -0.28 32.88 2.27
CA ALA A 119 0.96 32.50 1.58
C ALA A 119 1.21 33.28 0.29
N ALA A 120 0.14 33.79 -0.33
CA ALA A 120 0.18 34.56 -1.57
C ALA A 120 -0.95 35.60 -1.55
N PRO A 121 -0.74 36.75 -0.87
CA PRO A 121 -1.70 37.84 -0.86
C PRO A 121 -1.74 38.51 -2.24
N LYS A 122 -2.92 38.94 -2.68
CA LYS A 122 -3.05 39.79 -3.87
C LYS A 122 -2.86 41.24 -3.44
N ASP A 123 -1.61 41.67 -3.38
CA ASP A 123 -1.21 43.01 -2.91
C ASP A 123 -1.87 44.16 -3.71
N ASP A 124 -2.29 43.89 -4.95
CA ASP A 124 -3.01 44.85 -5.80
C ASP A 124 -4.45 45.13 -5.35
N VAL A 125 -5.07 44.20 -4.62
CA VAL A 125 -6.50 44.24 -4.25
C VAL A 125 -6.69 44.40 -2.74
N LEU A 126 -5.79 43.81 -1.94
CA LEU A 126 -5.86 43.86 -0.48
C LEU A 126 -5.45 45.22 0.06
N GLN A 127 -6.41 45.93 0.64
CA GLN A 127 -6.13 47.17 1.39
C GLN A 127 -5.57 46.84 2.79
N ILE A 128 -4.60 47.61 3.26
CA ILE A 128 -3.96 47.40 4.57
C ILE A 128 -4.74 48.15 5.66
N GLY A 129 -5.00 47.49 6.79
CA GLY A 129 -5.66 48.08 7.97
C GLY A 129 -7.17 47.91 7.95
N GLU A 130 -7.90 48.86 8.58
CA GLU A 130 -9.36 48.78 8.77
C GLU A 130 -10.14 48.68 7.43
N ALA A 131 -9.58 49.22 6.35
CA ALA A 131 -10.17 49.14 5.02
C ALA A 131 -10.13 47.71 4.45
N GLY A 132 -9.08 46.94 4.77
CA GLY A 132 -8.97 45.52 4.40
C GLY A 132 -9.94 44.63 5.17
N GLU A 133 -10.17 44.91 6.46
CA GLU A 133 -11.16 44.19 7.26
C GLU A 133 -12.58 44.38 6.71
N LYS A 134 -12.92 45.61 6.33
CA LYS A 134 -14.21 45.94 5.70
C LYS A 134 -14.35 45.27 4.33
N GLN A 135 -13.28 45.24 3.54
CA GLN A 135 -13.27 44.57 2.24
C GLN A 135 -13.48 43.06 2.36
N ILE A 136 -12.85 42.39 3.33
CA ILE A 136 -13.03 40.95 3.56
C ILE A 136 -14.47 40.65 4.02
N ALA A 137 -15.05 41.50 4.87
CA ALA A 137 -16.44 41.37 5.29
C ALA A 137 -17.42 41.53 4.11
N GLU A 138 -17.21 42.55 3.26
CA GLU A 138 -18.03 42.78 2.08
C GLU A 138 -17.94 41.62 1.07
N VAL A 139 -16.72 41.12 0.80
CA VAL A 139 -16.53 39.99 -0.12
C VAL A 139 -17.21 38.72 0.41
N LYS A 140 -17.24 38.53 1.73
CA LYS A 140 -17.94 37.39 2.35
C LYS A 140 -19.46 37.50 2.17
N GLU A 141 -20.04 38.68 2.40
CA GLU A 141 -21.48 38.90 2.18
C GLU A 141 -21.84 38.72 0.70
N GLN A 142 -21.07 39.33 -0.21
CA GLN A 142 -21.28 39.17 -1.65
C GLN A 142 -21.14 37.71 -2.11
N GLY A 143 -20.23 36.95 -1.51
CA GLY A 143 -20.04 35.52 -1.79
C GLY A 143 -21.19 34.65 -1.29
N GLN A 144 -21.90 35.05 -0.23
CA GLN A 144 -23.10 34.37 0.26
C GLN A 144 -24.31 34.64 -0.64
N ASP A 145 -24.49 35.88 -1.10
CA ASP A 145 -25.67 36.28 -1.87
C ASP A 145 -25.60 35.88 -3.35
N ARG A 146 -24.43 36.03 -3.98
CA ARG A 146 -24.26 35.84 -5.43
C ARG A 146 -23.59 34.52 -5.82
N GLY A 147 -22.92 33.88 -4.86
CA GLY A 147 -22.20 32.63 -5.07
C GLY A 147 -20.99 32.74 -6.00
N LEU A 148 -20.34 31.60 -6.22
CA LEU A 148 -19.09 31.46 -6.99
C LEU A 148 -19.31 31.59 -8.50
N SER A 149 -20.49 31.24 -9.01
CA SER A 149 -20.82 31.32 -10.44
C SER A 149 -20.75 32.76 -10.96
N ALA A 150 -21.37 33.70 -10.23
CA ALA A 150 -21.36 35.12 -10.58
C ALA A 150 -19.95 35.73 -10.49
N PHE A 151 -19.07 35.17 -9.66
CA PHE A 151 -17.66 35.59 -9.59
C PHE A 151 -16.88 35.18 -10.85
N PHE A 152 -17.04 33.93 -11.32
CA PHE A 152 -16.38 33.47 -12.54
C PHE A 152 -16.90 34.12 -13.82
N GLU A 153 -18.17 34.56 -13.86
CA GLU A 153 -18.70 35.34 -14.98
C GLU A 153 -18.01 36.70 -15.13
N LYS A 154 -17.69 37.34 -14.00
CA LYS A 154 -16.98 38.62 -13.95
C LYS A 154 -15.51 38.45 -14.31
N ASP A 155 -14.83 37.50 -13.67
CA ASP A 155 -13.37 37.33 -13.77
C ASP A 155 -12.98 35.99 -14.40
N LYS A 156 -13.18 35.86 -15.71
CA LYS A 156 -12.89 34.62 -16.48
C LYS A 156 -11.42 34.19 -16.42
N SER A 157 -10.49 35.11 -16.17
CA SER A 157 -9.05 34.84 -16.03
C SER A 157 -8.68 34.15 -14.72
N THR A 158 -9.50 34.26 -13.67
CA THR A 158 -9.23 33.64 -12.36
C THR A 158 -9.33 32.12 -12.39
N VAL A 159 -10.04 31.55 -13.37
CA VAL A 159 -10.12 30.10 -13.58
C VAL A 159 -8.72 29.52 -13.86
N VAL A 160 -7.83 30.27 -14.52
CA VAL A 160 -6.46 29.82 -14.81
C VAL A 160 -5.65 29.63 -13.53
N SER A 161 -5.88 30.44 -12.50
CA SER A 161 -5.20 30.29 -11.19
C SER A 161 -5.67 29.10 -10.36
N VAL A 162 -6.81 28.49 -10.71
CA VAL A 162 -7.34 27.28 -10.03
C VAL A 162 -6.80 26.00 -10.67
N LEU A 163 -6.44 26.07 -11.95
CA LEU A 163 -5.89 24.94 -12.69
C LEU A 163 -4.40 24.75 -12.36
N GLY A 164 -3.87 23.56 -12.66
CA GLY A 164 -2.44 23.32 -12.53
C GLY A 164 -1.61 24.21 -13.46
N ALA A 165 -0.29 24.30 -13.25
CA ALA A 165 0.61 25.15 -14.03
C ALA A 165 0.51 24.97 -15.56
N ASN A 166 0.04 23.80 -16.02
CA ASN A 166 -0.15 23.46 -17.43
C ASN A 166 -1.59 23.73 -17.94
N GLY A 167 -2.46 24.34 -17.14
CA GLY A 167 -3.89 24.54 -17.45
C GLY A 167 -4.74 23.26 -17.37
N LEU A 168 -4.17 22.13 -16.92
CA LEU A 168 -4.92 20.90 -16.67
C LEU A 168 -5.53 20.91 -15.26
N PRO A 169 -6.67 20.23 -15.06
CA PRO A 169 -7.20 20.02 -13.71
C PRO A 169 -6.20 19.24 -12.84
N PRO A 170 -6.15 19.52 -11.52
CA PRO A 170 -5.27 18.79 -10.63
C PRO A 170 -5.66 17.30 -10.60
N THR A 171 -4.67 16.42 -10.70
CA THR A 171 -4.87 14.98 -10.50
C THR A 171 -5.16 14.69 -9.02
N PRO A 172 -5.90 13.61 -8.69
CA PRO A 172 -6.13 13.23 -7.30
C PRO A 172 -4.80 13.06 -6.56
N ALA A 173 -4.70 13.65 -5.38
CA ALA A 173 -3.50 13.59 -4.56
C ALA A 173 -3.26 12.16 -4.07
N ASN A 174 -2.00 11.71 -4.11
CA ASN A 174 -1.57 10.47 -3.48
C ASN A 174 -0.97 10.80 -2.10
N LEU A 175 -1.47 10.16 -1.04
CA LEU A 175 -0.94 10.32 0.33
C LEU A 175 0.30 9.46 0.61
N ASN A 176 0.71 8.63 -0.35
CA ASN A 176 1.91 7.83 -0.20
C ASN A 176 3.14 8.75 -0.15
N THR A 177 3.86 8.68 0.96
CA THR A 177 5.06 9.49 1.24
C THR A 177 6.27 9.06 0.41
N VAL A 178 6.19 7.93 -0.27
CA VAL A 178 7.24 7.44 -1.16
C VAL A 178 7.19 8.22 -2.49
N PRO A 179 8.34 8.67 -3.04
CA PRO A 179 8.40 9.32 -4.35
C PRO A 179 7.73 8.47 -5.42
N LYS A 180 7.08 9.08 -6.42
CA LYS A 180 6.24 8.38 -7.41
C LYS A 180 6.99 7.28 -8.16
N GLU A 181 8.28 7.50 -8.43
CA GLU A 181 9.20 6.52 -9.02
C GLU A 181 9.41 5.26 -8.17
N ASN A 182 9.27 5.37 -6.85
CA ASN A 182 9.48 4.29 -5.88
C ASN A 182 8.16 3.78 -5.25
N GLN A 183 7.02 4.38 -5.61
CA GLN A 183 5.72 3.90 -5.15
C GLN A 183 5.51 2.49 -5.69
N SER A 184 5.07 1.58 -4.81
CA SER A 184 4.82 0.18 -5.16
C SER A 184 3.82 0.12 -6.31
N LYS A 185 4.35 -0.12 -7.50
CA LYS A 185 3.57 -0.49 -8.66
C LYS A 185 3.14 -1.95 -8.46
N TYR A 186 1.94 -2.28 -8.93
CA TYR A 186 1.54 -3.68 -9.00
C TYR A 186 2.45 -4.39 -10.01
N ASP A 187 3.43 -5.12 -9.50
CA ASP A 187 4.29 -5.99 -10.27
C ASP A 187 3.85 -7.43 -10.04
N LEU A 188 3.59 -8.14 -11.15
CA LEU A 188 3.25 -9.55 -11.12
C LEU A 188 4.55 -10.34 -11.13
N ASP A 189 4.88 -10.94 -9.99
CA ASP A 189 6.01 -11.85 -9.89
C ASP A 189 5.64 -13.21 -10.49
N SER A 190 6.59 -13.80 -11.23
CA SER A 190 6.47 -15.12 -11.83
C SER A 190 6.76 -16.26 -10.85
N GLU A 191 7.40 -16.00 -9.70
CA GLU A 191 7.77 -17.03 -8.72
C GLU A 191 6.57 -17.47 -7.87
N HIS A 192 5.61 -16.58 -7.66
CA HIS A 192 4.49 -16.80 -6.75
C HIS A 192 3.16 -16.91 -7.52
N GLY A 193 2.61 -18.12 -7.61
CA GLY A 193 1.29 -18.31 -8.21
C GLY A 193 1.08 -19.67 -8.85
N TYR A 194 0.04 -19.76 -9.69
CA TYR A 194 -0.19 -20.93 -10.52
C TYR A 194 0.74 -20.87 -11.75
N PRO A 195 1.16 -22.03 -12.28
CA PRO A 195 1.92 -22.04 -13.53
C PRO A 195 1.08 -21.47 -14.67
N GLU A 196 1.73 -20.84 -15.67
CA GLU A 196 1.12 -20.07 -16.77
C GLU A 196 -0.02 -20.78 -17.51
N LYS A 197 -0.01 -22.12 -17.51
CA LYS A 197 -1.07 -22.95 -18.10
C LYS A 197 -2.46 -22.68 -17.49
N TYR A 198 -2.52 -22.25 -16.24
CA TYR A 198 -3.78 -21.95 -15.58
C TYR A 198 -4.13 -20.49 -15.78
N VAL A 199 -5.18 -20.22 -16.54
CA VAL A 199 -5.79 -18.90 -16.61
C VAL A 199 -6.52 -18.67 -15.29
N VAL A 200 -5.81 -18.08 -14.33
CA VAL A 200 -6.46 -17.42 -13.20
C VAL A 200 -6.99 -16.11 -13.76
N LEU A 201 -8.30 -15.90 -13.66
CA LEU A 201 -9.05 -14.84 -14.33
C LEU A 201 -8.74 -13.45 -13.70
N VAL A 202 -7.48 -13.03 -13.79
CA VAL A 202 -6.96 -11.72 -13.41
C VAL A 202 -6.44 -11.00 -14.66
N GLY A 203 -5.97 -11.73 -15.69
CA GLY A 203 -5.49 -11.15 -16.95
C GLY A 203 -6.57 -10.67 -17.94
N LEU A 204 -7.80 -11.21 -17.86
CA LEU A 204 -8.87 -10.88 -18.82
C LEU A 204 -9.42 -9.44 -18.68
N PHE A 205 -9.16 -8.76 -17.57
CA PHE A 205 -9.59 -7.37 -17.40
C PHE A 205 -8.59 -6.36 -17.99
N MET A 206 -7.29 -6.70 -18.06
CA MET A 206 -6.28 -5.78 -18.58
C MET A 206 -6.11 -5.83 -20.09
N ASP A 207 -6.28 -7.00 -20.72
CA ASP A 207 -6.21 -7.11 -22.19
C ASP A 207 -7.46 -6.55 -22.87
N ALA A 208 -8.63 -6.65 -22.23
CA ALA A 208 -9.85 -6.01 -22.71
C ALA A 208 -9.76 -4.48 -22.66
N LEU A 209 -9.07 -3.90 -21.67
CA LEU A 209 -8.93 -2.44 -21.57
C LEU A 209 -7.95 -1.85 -22.59
N ARG A 210 -6.95 -2.62 -23.03
CA ARG A 210 -6.01 -2.18 -24.09
C ARG A 210 -6.66 -2.14 -25.47
N LEU A 211 -7.64 -2.99 -25.75
CA LEU A 211 -8.28 -3.06 -27.06
C LEU A 211 -9.40 -2.02 -27.24
N THR A 212 -10.05 -1.57 -26.16
CA THR A 212 -11.19 -0.64 -26.26
C THR A 212 -10.78 0.84 -26.37
N VAL A 213 -9.52 1.20 -26.04
CA VAL A 213 -9.08 2.61 -26.06
C VAL A 213 -8.58 3.07 -27.45
N VAL A 214 -8.40 2.17 -28.42
CA VAL A 214 -7.77 2.51 -29.72
C VAL A 214 -8.75 2.72 -30.89
N PHE A 215 -10.06 2.40 -30.78
CA PHE A 215 -10.98 2.60 -31.91
C PHE A 215 -12.39 3.04 -31.51
N ARG A 216 -12.65 4.36 -31.55
CA ARG A 216 -13.72 5.04 -32.33
C ARG A 216 -14.17 6.37 -31.70
N TYR A 217 -13.73 7.47 -32.32
CA TYR A 217 -14.57 8.65 -32.50
C TYR A 217 -14.50 9.07 -33.97
N PRO A 218 -15.50 8.75 -34.81
CA PRO A 218 -15.73 9.53 -36.01
C PRO A 218 -16.59 10.74 -35.65
N CYS A 219 -16.03 11.92 -35.86
CA CYS A 219 -16.77 13.16 -35.98
C CYS A 219 -17.96 12.99 -36.94
N ARG A 220 -19.14 13.44 -36.53
CA ARG A 220 -20.18 13.85 -37.49
C ARG A 220 -20.91 15.08 -36.97
N MET A 221 -20.43 16.22 -37.47
CA MET A 221 -21.19 17.45 -37.71
C MET A 221 -22.49 17.08 -38.45
N PHE A 222 -23.65 17.63 -38.09
CA PHE A 222 -24.68 18.18 -39.00
C PHE A 222 -25.90 18.69 -38.20
N ILE A 223 -26.12 20.02 -38.33
CA ILE A 223 -27.30 20.87 -38.02
C ILE A 223 -27.73 20.97 -36.56
#